data_AF-H3NL17-F1
#
_entry.id   AF-H3NL17-F1
#
_cell.length_a   1.000
_cell.length_b   1.000
_cell.length_c   1.000
_cell.angle_alpha   90.00
_cell.angle_beta   90.00
_cell.angle_gamma   90.00
#
_symmetry.space_group_name_H-M   'P 1'
#
loop_
_entity.id
_entity.type
_entity.pdbx_description
1 polymer ?
#
loop_
_entity_poly.entity_id
_entity_poly.type
_entity_poly.pdbx_seq_one_letter_code
_entity_poly.pdbx_strand_id
1 'polypeptide(L)'
;MKKIILLICMLIFVTGCTSGNKGVGTKETGKTIEILETKSETPDIELEVKVKDFALFDTTFKNNSNNNYLTGWGWDFFYRKNNKDEWKNITPDKYEVTDEGVNITKDKDLKQEINFSETFNKKEFDAGEYKLVKTIMNDKNEDKQVYFTFLVK
;
A
#
# COMPACT_ATOMS: atom_id res chain seq x y z
N MET A 1 -23.91 -6.34 -56.97
CA MET A 1 -23.47 -5.07 -57.58
C MET A 1 -22.65 -4.29 -56.57
N LYS A 2 -21.38 -4.00 -56.88
CA LYS A 2 -20.52 -3.09 -56.11
C LYS A 2 -20.99 -1.65 -56.30
N LYS A 3 -21.00 -0.82 -55.25
CA LYS A 3 -20.37 0.53 -55.25
C LYS A 3 -19.90 0.86 -53.83
N ILE A 4 -18.66 1.31 -53.78
CA ILE A 4 -17.85 1.77 -52.65
C ILE A 4 -18.08 3.28 -52.47
N ILE A 5 -17.98 3.80 -51.24
CA ILE A 5 -17.40 5.09 -50.80
C ILE A 5 -17.21 4.92 -49.26
N LEU A 6 -16.02 4.71 -48.70
CA LEU A 6 -14.86 5.60 -48.50
C LEU A 6 -15.04 6.60 -47.33
N LEU A 7 -14.37 6.27 -46.21
CA LEU A 7 -13.53 7.08 -45.31
C LEU A 7 -13.79 8.59 -45.19
N ILE A 8 -13.86 9.10 -43.96
CA ILE A 8 -13.11 10.29 -43.47
C ILE A 8 -13.04 10.26 -41.93
N CYS A 9 -11.82 10.40 -41.41
CA CYS A 9 -11.50 10.73 -40.03
C CYS A 9 -11.79 12.22 -39.74
N MET A 10 -12.34 12.56 -38.57
CA MET A 10 -11.85 13.72 -37.82
C MET A 10 -12.34 13.71 -36.37
N LEU A 11 -11.38 13.65 -35.44
CA LEU A 11 -11.51 14.19 -34.09
C LEU A 11 -11.82 15.69 -34.17
N ILE A 12 -12.72 16.19 -33.32
CA ILE A 12 -12.55 17.50 -32.69
C ILE A 12 -13.01 17.41 -31.22
N PHE A 13 -12.03 17.41 -30.33
CA PHE A 13 -12.07 17.93 -28.96
C PHE A 13 -12.61 19.37 -28.95
N VAL A 14 -13.55 19.76 -28.08
CA VAL A 14 -13.42 20.99 -27.22
C VAL A 14 -14.39 20.96 -26.02
N THR A 15 -13.83 20.64 -24.85
CA THR A 15 -14.04 21.22 -23.50
C THR A 15 -15.44 21.54 -22.95
N GLY A 16 -15.80 20.82 -21.88
CA GLY A 16 -16.29 21.43 -20.65
C GLY A 16 -15.19 21.33 -19.60
N CYS A 17 -14.48 22.43 -19.37
CA CYS A 17 -13.41 22.56 -18.41
C CYS A 17 -14.02 22.82 -17.02
N THR A 18 -13.90 21.88 -16.08
CA THR A 18 -13.75 22.21 -14.66
C THR A 18 -12.73 21.28 -14.06
N SER A 19 -11.51 21.82 -13.97
CA SER A 19 -10.67 21.84 -12.78
C SER A 19 -10.71 20.62 -11.86
N GLY A 20 -9.57 19.95 -11.80
CA GLY A 20 -9.30 18.75 -11.02
C GLY A 20 -9.95 18.73 -9.63
N ASN A 21 -10.83 17.76 -9.45
CA ASN A 21 -11.02 17.19 -8.13
C ASN A 21 -9.81 16.29 -7.86
N LYS A 22 -8.82 16.89 -7.17
CA LYS A 22 -7.91 16.14 -6.30
C LYS A 22 -8.78 15.14 -5.54
N GLY A 23 -8.42 13.86 -5.62
CA GLY A 23 -9.05 12.81 -4.84
C GLY A 23 -9.16 13.28 -3.40
N VAL A 24 -10.40 13.53 -2.99
CA VAL A 24 -10.74 13.88 -1.62
C VAL A 24 -10.50 12.60 -0.86
N GLY A 25 -9.31 12.47 -0.27
CA GLY A 25 -9.10 11.56 0.84
C GLY A 25 -10.17 11.91 1.87
N THR A 26 -11.04 10.96 2.13
CA THR A 26 -12.13 11.01 3.09
C THR A 26 -11.53 11.25 4.46
N LYS A 27 -11.39 12.52 4.84
CA LYS A 27 -10.87 12.92 6.15
C LYS A 27 -11.75 12.27 7.23
N GLU A 28 -11.17 11.41 8.06
CA GLU A 28 -11.65 11.29 9.44
C GLU A 28 -11.52 12.70 10.02
N THR A 29 -12.61 13.25 10.55
CA THR A 29 -12.78 14.70 10.78
C THR A 29 -11.54 15.37 11.39
N GLY A 30 -10.79 16.11 10.57
CA GLY A 30 -9.63 16.90 10.98
C GLY A 30 -8.25 16.23 10.84
N LYS A 31 -8.16 14.92 10.63
CA LYS A 31 -6.87 14.20 10.57
C LYS A 31 -6.38 13.96 9.15
N THR A 32 -5.06 13.86 8.99
CA THR A 32 -4.41 13.55 7.71
C THR A 32 -3.33 12.48 7.88
N ILE A 33 -3.07 11.73 6.80
CA ILE A 33 -2.01 10.71 6.75
C ILE A 33 -0.91 11.17 5.79
N GLU A 34 0.33 11.04 6.23
CA GLU A 34 1.53 11.27 5.43
C GLU A 34 2.42 10.02 5.47
N ILE A 35 2.77 9.46 4.31
CA ILE A 35 3.79 8.39 4.23
C ILE A 35 5.16 9.00 4.50
N LEU A 36 5.89 8.45 5.46
CA LEU A 36 7.20 8.94 5.86
C LEU A 36 8.34 8.15 5.20
N GLU A 37 8.25 6.82 5.21
CA GLU A 37 9.29 5.92 4.70
C GLU A 37 8.67 4.63 4.17
N THR A 38 9.31 4.07 3.14
CA THR A 38 9.15 2.68 2.69
C THR A 38 10.52 2.04 2.64
N LYS A 39 10.69 0.85 3.23
CA LYS A 39 11.99 0.18 3.29
C LYS A 39 11.85 -1.33 3.13
N SER A 40 12.90 -1.93 2.56
CA SER A 40 13.11 -3.36 2.49
C SER A 40 14.49 -3.70 3.03
N GLU A 41 14.59 -4.80 3.78
CA GLU A 41 15.87 -5.37 4.24
C GLU A 41 16.60 -6.16 3.16
N THR A 42 15.95 -6.40 2.01
CA THR A 42 16.57 -6.94 0.80
C THR A 42 16.51 -5.92 -0.34
N PRO A 43 17.62 -5.66 -1.06
CA PRO A 43 17.60 -4.75 -2.20
C PRO A 43 16.78 -5.27 -3.39
N ASP A 44 16.43 -6.56 -3.39
CA ASP A 44 15.66 -7.21 -4.46
C ASP A 44 14.19 -6.81 -4.47
N ILE A 45 13.62 -6.50 -3.30
CA ILE A 45 12.21 -6.16 -3.15
C ILE A 45 12.07 -4.67 -2.87
N GLU A 46 11.25 -4.01 -3.68
CA GLU A 46 10.80 -2.64 -3.50
C GLU A 46 9.34 -2.64 -3.05
N LEU A 47 9.01 -1.77 -2.08
CA LEU A 47 7.65 -1.56 -1.59
C LEU A 47 7.19 -0.16 -1.99
N GLU A 48 6.18 -0.09 -2.85
CA GLU A 48 5.46 1.16 -3.14
C GLU A 48 4.19 1.23 -2.30
N VAL A 49 3.89 2.41 -1.74
CA VAL A 49 2.68 2.65 -0.94
C VAL A 49 1.95 3.89 -1.44
N LYS A 50 0.64 3.76 -1.66
CA LYS A 50 -0.24 4.86 -2.04
C LYS A 50 -1.40 4.97 -1.07
N VAL A 51 -1.64 6.17 -0.56
CA VAL A 51 -2.84 6.47 0.23
C VAL A 51 -4.00 6.68 -0.73
N LYS A 52 -4.95 5.74 -0.75
CA LYS A 52 -6.19 5.85 -1.54
C LYS A 52 -7.21 6.70 -0.83
N ASP A 53 -7.34 6.46 0.47
CA ASP A 53 -8.26 7.12 1.37
C ASP A 53 -7.65 7.19 2.77
N PHE A 54 -8.27 7.89 3.71
CA PHE A 54 -7.82 7.90 5.10
C PHE A 54 -7.80 6.48 5.66
N ALA A 55 -6.63 6.07 6.12
CA ALA A 55 -6.33 4.74 6.64
C ALA A 55 -6.57 3.60 5.62
N LEU A 56 -6.63 3.91 4.31
CA LEU A 56 -6.70 2.94 3.22
C LEU A 56 -5.46 3.07 2.33
N PHE A 57 -4.66 1.99 2.30
CA PHE A 57 -3.39 1.96 1.58
C PHE A 57 -3.40 0.90 0.49
N ASP A 58 -2.95 1.26 -0.70
CA ASP A 58 -2.48 0.32 -1.69
C ASP A 58 -0.98 0.10 -1.48
N THR A 59 -0.59 -1.16 -1.28
CA THR A 59 0.82 -1.57 -1.29
C THR A 59 1.11 -2.38 -2.54
N THR A 60 2.29 -2.18 -3.12
CA THR A 60 2.76 -2.93 -4.27
C THR A 60 4.19 -3.39 -4.01
N PHE A 61 4.38 -4.69 -3.93
CA PHE A 61 5.69 -5.32 -3.85
C PHE A 61 6.18 -5.58 -5.26
N LYS A 62 7.34 -5.03 -5.58
CA LYS A 62 8.03 -5.24 -6.85
C LYS A 62 9.30 -6.03 -6.60
N ASN A 63 9.51 -7.07 -7.40
CA ASN A 63 10.73 -7.86 -7.34
C ASN A 63 11.63 -7.51 -8.52
N ASN A 64 12.77 -6.92 -8.21
CA ASN A 64 13.75 -6.46 -9.18
C ASN A 64 14.83 -7.52 -9.48
N SER A 65 14.78 -8.69 -8.83
CA SER A 65 15.73 -9.80 -9.02
C SER A 65 15.05 -11.04 -9.59
N ASN A 66 15.85 -12.06 -9.96
CA ASN A 66 15.31 -13.35 -10.39
C ASN A 66 15.08 -14.31 -9.20
N ASN A 67 15.34 -13.88 -7.97
CA ASN A 67 15.09 -14.68 -6.78
C ASN A 67 13.59 -14.71 -6.49
N ASN A 68 13.07 -15.84 -6.05
CA ASN A 68 11.67 -15.93 -5.61
C ASN A 68 11.58 -15.60 -4.13
N TYR A 69 10.55 -14.84 -3.76
CA TYR A 69 10.21 -14.56 -2.39
C TYR A 69 8.80 -15.03 -2.08
N LEU A 70 8.59 -15.41 -0.82
CA LEU A 70 7.31 -15.78 -0.26
C LEU A 70 6.91 -14.75 0.79
N THR A 71 5.61 -14.52 0.90
CA THR A 71 5.01 -13.81 2.02
C THR A 71 3.63 -14.38 2.28
N GLY A 72 3.00 -14.01 3.39
CA GLY A 72 1.61 -14.36 3.65
C GLY A 72 0.67 -13.15 3.60
N TRP A 73 -0.46 -13.26 4.28
CA TRP A 73 -1.47 -12.21 4.39
C TRP A 73 -1.40 -11.49 5.72
N GLY A 74 -2.02 -10.32 5.79
CA GLY A 74 -2.00 -9.45 6.96
C GLY A 74 -0.65 -8.77 7.22
N TRP A 75 -0.64 -7.77 8.10
CA TRP A 75 0.52 -6.97 8.45
C TRP A 75 0.67 -6.86 9.97
N ASP A 76 1.90 -6.79 10.46
CA ASP A 76 2.14 -6.38 11.84
C ASP A 76 2.06 -4.86 11.97
N PHE A 77 1.35 -4.40 12.98
CA PHE A 77 1.09 -2.99 13.22
C PHE A 77 1.82 -2.50 14.46
N PHE A 78 2.51 -1.37 14.33
CA PHE A 78 3.19 -0.72 15.43
C PHE A 78 2.82 0.76 15.50
N TYR A 79 2.82 1.30 16.70
CA TYR A 79 2.52 2.70 16.97
C TYR A 79 3.54 3.30 17.94
N ARG A 80 3.89 4.57 17.71
CA ARG A 80 4.56 5.42 18.69
C ARG A 80 4.02 6.84 18.65
N LYS A 81 4.07 7.51 19.80
CA LYS A 81 3.73 8.93 19.90
C LYS A 81 4.78 9.79 19.21
N ASN A 82 4.42 11.02 18.83
CA ASN A 82 5.30 11.98 18.16
C ASN A 82 6.55 12.39 18.96
N ASN A 83 6.61 12.06 20.25
CA ASN A 83 7.79 12.23 21.09
C ASN A 83 8.89 11.19 20.82
N LYS A 84 8.72 10.31 19.82
CA LYS A 84 9.65 9.24 19.44
C LYS A 84 9.92 8.21 20.54
N ASP A 85 8.90 7.94 21.36
CA ASP A 85 8.88 6.78 22.25
C ASP A 85 9.13 5.47 21.48
N GLU A 86 9.39 4.39 22.22
CA GLU A 86 9.52 3.05 21.66
C GLU A 86 8.27 2.61 20.89
N TRP A 87 8.49 1.86 19.81
CA TRP A 87 7.41 1.26 19.03
C TRP A 87 6.66 0.22 19.87
N LYS A 88 5.34 0.36 19.94
CA LYS A 88 4.46 -0.63 20.57
C LYS A 88 3.74 -1.42 19.51
N ASN A 89 3.79 -2.74 19.59
CA ASN A 89 2.95 -3.60 18.77
C ASN A 89 1.47 -3.37 19.16
N ILE A 90 0.63 -3.14 18.14
CA ILE A 90 -0.80 -2.91 18.27
C ILE A 90 -1.63 -3.87 17.40
N THR A 91 -1.02 -4.91 16.83
CA THR A 91 -1.74 -5.93 16.05
C THR A 91 -2.86 -6.55 16.91
N PRO A 92 -4.13 -6.51 16.46
CA PRO A 92 -5.23 -7.08 17.24
C PRO A 92 -5.11 -8.61 17.40
N ASP A 93 -5.39 -9.16 18.58
CA ASP A 93 -5.24 -10.61 18.86
C ASP A 93 -6.03 -11.54 17.92
N LYS A 94 -7.11 -11.04 17.30
CA LYS A 94 -7.96 -11.81 16.37
C LYS A 94 -7.65 -11.53 14.90
N TYR A 95 -6.68 -10.67 14.62
CA TYR A 95 -6.21 -10.37 13.28
C TYR A 95 -5.13 -11.38 12.90
N GLU A 96 -5.32 -12.08 11.79
CA GLU A 96 -4.40 -13.10 11.35
C GLU A 96 -3.28 -12.48 10.49
N VAL A 97 -2.03 -12.71 10.91
CA VAL A 97 -0.83 -12.45 10.13
C VAL A 97 -0.22 -13.80 9.80
N THR A 98 -0.04 -14.09 8.51
CA THR A 98 0.62 -15.31 8.05
C THR A 98 1.93 -14.97 7.36
N ASP A 99 2.93 -15.85 7.45
CA ASP A 99 4.26 -15.60 6.87
C ASP A 99 4.44 -16.19 5.47
N GLU A 100 3.57 -17.12 5.08
CA GLU A 100 3.66 -17.85 3.80
C GLU A 100 2.29 -17.94 3.11
N GLY A 101 2.30 -18.14 1.80
CA GLY A 101 1.10 -18.40 0.99
C GLY A 101 0.98 -17.58 -0.30
N VAL A 102 1.86 -16.60 -0.53
CA VAL A 102 1.85 -15.73 -1.71
C VAL A 102 3.26 -15.56 -2.27
N ASN A 103 3.42 -15.85 -3.57
CA ASN A 103 4.68 -15.67 -4.29
C ASN A 103 4.85 -14.21 -4.74
N ILE A 104 6.04 -13.67 -4.52
CA ILE A 104 6.52 -12.39 -5.06
C ILE A 104 7.60 -12.71 -6.10
N THR A 105 7.24 -12.64 -7.38
CA THR A 105 8.13 -12.96 -8.50
C THR A 105 8.44 -11.72 -9.33
N LYS A 106 9.52 -11.78 -10.13
CA LYS A 106 9.93 -10.69 -11.03
C LYS A 106 8.87 -10.31 -12.06
N ASP A 107 8.11 -11.29 -12.51
CA ASP A 107 7.20 -11.13 -13.65
C ASP A 107 5.87 -10.47 -13.25
N LYS A 108 5.59 -10.37 -11.94
CA LYS A 108 4.31 -9.90 -11.44
C LYS A 108 4.42 -9.19 -10.09
N ASP A 109 4.03 -7.93 -10.10
CA ASP A 109 3.80 -7.15 -8.88
C ASP A 109 2.75 -7.81 -7.99
N LEU A 110 3.08 -7.98 -6.71
CA LEU A 110 2.09 -8.36 -5.69
C LEU A 110 1.44 -7.08 -5.14
N LYS A 111 0.13 -6.97 -5.30
CA LYS A 111 -0.66 -5.84 -4.81
C LYS A 111 -1.51 -6.27 -3.62
N GLN A 112 -1.52 -5.46 -2.57
CA GLN A 112 -2.40 -5.64 -1.42
C GLN A 112 -3.08 -4.31 -1.10
N GLU A 113 -4.32 -4.39 -0.62
CA GLU A 113 -5.04 -3.25 -0.09
C GLU A 113 -5.16 -3.44 1.43
N ILE A 114 -4.83 -2.40 2.20
CA ILE A 114 -4.83 -2.43 3.65
C ILE A 114 -5.79 -1.35 4.14
N ASN A 115 -6.91 -1.79 4.71
CA ASN A 115 -7.84 -0.90 5.41
C ASN A 115 -7.56 -0.95 6.91
N PHE A 116 -6.77 0.01 7.37
CA PHE A 116 -6.35 0.12 8.75
C PHE A 116 -7.54 0.45 9.66
N SER A 117 -8.50 1.27 9.22
CA SER A 117 -9.75 1.54 9.94
C SER A 117 -10.54 0.26 10.21
N GLU A 118 -10.76 -0.56 9.20
CA GLU A 118 -11.50 -1.82 9.34
C GLU A 118 -10.77 -2.81 10.24
N THR A 119 -9.45 -2.92 10.09
CA THR A 119 -8.61 -3.80 10.93
C THR A 119 -8.77 -3.50 12.42
N PHE A 120 -8.92 -2.21 12.77
CA PHE A 120 -9.10 -1.74 14.13
C PHE A 120 -10.57 -1.44 14.49
N ASN A 121 -11.53 -2.06 13.80
CA ASN A 121 -12.97 -1.93 14.06
C ASN A 121 -13.48 -0.48 14.07
N LYS A 122 -12.98 0.34 13.14
CA LYS A 122 -13.30 1.77 12.97
C LYS A 122 -12.99 2.61 14.21
N LYS A 123 -11.99 2.19 14.99
CA LYS A 123 -11.48 2.99 16.11
C LYS A 123 -10.81 4.26 15.58
N GLU A 124 -11.02 5.36 16.29
CA GLU A 124 -10.31 6.61 16.03
C GLU A 124 -8.80 6.45 16.27
N PHE A 125 -7.98 6.95 15.35
CA PHE A 125 -6.52 6.85 15.44
C PHE A 125 -5.90 8.01 16.20
N ASP A 126 -4.98 7.72 17.12
CA ASP A 126 -4.22 8.76 17.81
C ASP A 126 -3.25 9.47 16.85
N ALA A 127 -2.96 10.75 17.12
CA ALA A 127 -1.89 11.45 16.41
C ALA A 127 -0.53 10.85 16.79
N GLY A 128 0.24 10.43 15.80
CA GLY A 128 1.48 9.70 16.01
C GLY A 128 1.97 8.98 14.77
N GLU A 129 3.11 8.31 14.90
CA GLU A 129 3.68 7.50 13.84
C GLU A 129 3.23 6.06 13.96
N TYR A 130 2.91 5.49 12.82
CA TYR A 130 2.54 4.09 12.65
C TYR A 130 3.55 3.42 11.73
N LYS A 131 3.82 2.14 11.98
CA LYS A 131 4.69 1.30 11.16
C LYS A 131 3.97 0.00 10.87
N LEU A 132 3.91 -0.35 9.59
CA LEU A 132 3.35 -1.61 9.10
C LEU A 132 4.50 -2.47 8.61
N VAL A 133 4.65 -3.66 9.17
CA VAL A 133 5.75 -4.59 8.88
C VAL A 133 5.19 -5.87 8.26
N LYS A 134 5.88 -6.37 7.23
CA LYS A 134 5.61 -7.66 6.64
C LYS A 134 6.91 -8.45 6.51
N THR A 135 6.86 -9.70 6.95
CA THR A 135 7.92 -10.69 6.69
C THR A 135 7.82 -11.19 5.25
N ILE A 136 8.95 -11.21 4.57
CA ILE A 136 9.15 -11.91 3.31
C ILE A 136 10.28 -12.92 3.49
N MET A 137 10.15 -14.08 2.88
CA MET A 137 11.08 -15.19 2.99
C MET A 137 11.69 -15.49 1.62
N ASN A 138 12.99 -15.70 1.54
CA ASN A 138 13.64 -16.15 0.31
C ASN A 138 13.68 -17.68 0.18
N ASP A 139 14.21 -18.18 -0.93
CA ASP A 139 14.41 -19.61 -1.22
C ASP A 139 15.31 -20.37 -0.24
N LYS A 140 16.05 -19.65 0.61
CA LYS A 140 16.90 -20.19 1.68
C LYS A 140 16.22 -20.19 3.05
N ASN A 141 14.93 -19.84 3.12
CA ASN A 141 14.17 -19.64 4.35
C ASN A 141 14.79 -18.55 5.25
N GLU A 142 15.44 -17.54 4.67
CA GLU A 142 15.84 -16.36 5.42
C GLU A 142 14.69 -15.36 5.47
N ASP A 143 14.29 -15.00 6.69
CA ASP A 143 13.32 -13.94 6.93
C ASP A 143 13.96 -12.56 6.71
N LYS A 144 13.28 -11.73 5.94
CA LYS A 144 13.56 -10.30 5.76
C LYS A 144 12.29 -9.52 6.01
N GLN A 145 12.43 -8.27 6.42
CA GLN A 145 11.29 -7.38 6.58
C GLN A 145 11.18 -6.39 5.43
N VAL A 146 9.95 -6.14 5.01
CA VAL A 146 9.58 -4.90 4.34
C VAL A 146 8.63 -4.13 5.24
N TYR A 147 8.73 -2.82 5.22
CA TYR A 147 7.86 -2.00 6.04
C TYR A 147 7.63 -0.63 5.41
N PHE A 148 6.57 0.02 5.86
CA PHE A 148 6.40 1.44 5.65
C PHE A 148 5.93 2.11 6.93
N THR A 149 6.24 3.40 7.05
CA THR A 149 5.83 4.24 8.16
C THR A 149 4.98 5.39 7.66
N PHE A 150 4.01 5.80 8.47
CA PHE A 150 3.17 6.95 8.18
C PHE A 150 2.84 7.72 9.46
N LEU A 151 2.57 9.01 9.30
CA LEU A 151 2.19 9.91 10.38
C LEU A 151 0.70 10.25 10.27
N VAL A 152 -0.03 10.07 11.36
CA VAL A 152 -1.36 10.65 11.55
C VAL A 152 -1.20 12.01 12.23
N LYS A 153 -1.62 13.09 11.55
CA LYS A 153 -1.63 14.47 12.07
C LYS A 153 -3.04 14.90 12.42
#